data_AF-D6CK50-F1
#
_entry.id   AF-D6CK50-F1
#
_cell.length_a   1.000
_cell.length_b   1.000
_cell.length_c   1.000
_cell.angle_alpha   90.00
_cell.angle_beta   90.00
_cell.angle_gamma   90.00
#
_symmetry.space_group_name_H-M   'P 1'
#
loop_
_entity.id
_entity.type
_entity.pdbx_description
1 polymer ?
#
loop_
_entity_poly.entity_id
_entity_poly.type
_entity_poly.pdbx_seq_one_letter_code
_entity_poly.pdbx_strand_id
1 'polypeptide(L)'
;MPSKKPLLSGRVDPDLKDAFASAAKEQGITEARLLEIIVEAFLKRIPPTPMPEPAPESEGVKTKDVRVRLAPFKYRELERLASLRHWSRSTYLAYLLDVHLNGQPRLTDDELQALREATAQLSAVGRNVNQIARALNTSLDEAEKAQALNFQHLKRLIDLERERVKAVFRANLKSWGVTDGQQ
;
A
#
# COMPACT_ATOMS: atom_id res chain seq x y z
N MET A 1 14.93 12.88 40.97
CA MET A 1 14.32 12.13 39.85
C MET A 1 15.28 11.02 39.44
N PRO A 2 14.89 9.73 39.44
CA PRO A 2 15.85 8.69 39.11
C PRO A 2 16.13 8.73 37.60
N SER A 3 17.40 8.91 37.25
CA SER A 3 17.90 8.86 35.87
C SER A 3 17.66 7.46 35.30
N LYS A 4 16.69 7.32 34.39
CA LYS A 4 16.36 6.05 33.73
C LYS A 4 17.38 5.79 32.61
N LYS A 5 18.58 5.34 32.98
CA LYS A 5 19.48 4.71 32.01
C LYS A 5 18.81 3.45 31.45
N PRO A 6 18.93 3.15 30.15
CA PRO A 6 18.40 1.92 29.56
C PRO A 6 19.09 0.69 30.17
N LEU A 7 18.32 -0.39 30.38
CA LEU A 7 18.80 -1.62 31.00
C LEU A 7 19.29 -2.60 29.92
N LEU A 8 20.54 -3.06 30.05
CA LEU A 8 21.09 -4.17 29.28
C LEU A 8 21.07 -5.44 30.16
N SER A 9 20.39 -6.50 29.72
CA SER A 9 20.30 -7.77 30.44
C SER A 9 20.45 -8.95 29.49
N GLY A 10 21.17 -9.99 29.93
CA GLY A 10 21.33 -11.25 29.21
C GLY A 10 21.42 -12.43 30.18
N ARG A 11 21.12 -13.64 29.69
CA ARG A 11 21.33 -14.88 30.45
C ARG A 11 22.77 -15.34 30.23
N VAL A 12 23.44 -15.70 31.32
CA VAL A 12 24.80 -16.23 31.32
C VAL A 12 24.82 -17.54 32.11
N ASP A 13 25.84 -18.36 31.84
CA ASP A 13 26.10 -19.57 32.62
C ASP A 13 26.34 -19.22 34.10
N PRO A 14 25.83 -20.02 35.07
CA PRO A 14 26.04 -19.79 36.49
C PRO A 14 27.52 -19.67 36.90
N ASP A 15 28.41 -20.49 36.33
CA ASP A 15 29.84 -20.46 36.69
C ASP A 15 30.49 -19.15 36.23
N LEU A 16 30.05 -18.65 35.07
CA LEU A 16 30.49 -17.36 34.53
C LEU A 16 29.98 -16.18 35.38
N LYS A 17 28.76 -16.30 35.93
CA LYS A 17 28.17 -15.29 36.81
C LYS A 17 28.96 -15.17 38.11
N ASP A 18 29.35 -16.29 38.70
CA ASP A 18 30.10 -16.32 39.96
C ASP A 18 31.53 -15.80 39.80
N ALA A 19 32.20 -16.15 38.69
CA ALA A 19 33.49 -15.58 38.32
C ALA A 19 33.39 -14.04 38.14
N PHE A 20 32.31 -13.57 37.51
CA PHE A 20 32.09 -12.14 37.29
C PHE A 20 31.82 -11.37 38.59
N ALA A 21 31.03 -11.96 39.50
CA ALA A 21 30.76 -11.40 40.82
C ALA A 21 32.05 -11.28 41.66
N SER A 22 32.91 -12.30 41.58
CA SER A 22 34.21 -12.32 42.27
C SER A 22 35.13 -11.22 41.73
N ALA A 23 35.22 -11.08 40.41
CA ALA A 23 36.00 -10.01 39.77
C ALA A 23 35.50 -8.60 40.12
N ALA A 24 34.18 -8.40 40.20
CA ALA A 24 33.61 -7.12 40.63
C ALA A 24 33.97 -6.80 42.09
N LYS A 25 33.90 -7.80 42.97
CA LYS A 25 34.22 -7.67 44.39
C LYS A 25 35.69 -7.36 44.63
N GLU A 26 36.61 -8.02 43.93
CA GLU A 26 38.06 -7.74 44.00
C GLU A 26 38.38 -6.30 43.61
N GLN A 27 37.62 -5.75 42.66
CA GLN A 27 37.78 -4.37 42.18
C GLN A 27 36.98 -3.35 43.01
N GLY A 28 36.24 -3.79 44.04
CA GLY A 28 35.45 -2.92 44.92
C GLY A 28 34.27 -2.23 44.23
N ILE A 29 33.78 -2.77 43.12
CA ILE A 29 32.68 -2.19 42.33
C ILE A 29 31.48 -3.14 42.24
N THR A 30 30.32 -2.61 41.89
CA THR A 30 29.13 -3.44 41.64
C THR A 30 29.24 -4.15 40.29
N GLU A 31 28.61 -5.31 40.16
CA GLU A 31 28.56 -6.06 38.90
C GLU A 31 27.99 -5.22 37.74
N ALA A 32 26.96 -4.41 38.01
CA ALA A 32 26.38 -3.50 37.02
C ALA A 32 27.41 -2.46 36.53
N ARG A 33 28.26 -1.97 37.43
CA ARG A 33 29.33 -1.02 37.07
C ARG A 33 30.44 -1.70 36.28
N LEU A 34 30.82 -2.92 36.66
CA LEU A 34 31.78 -3.72 35.89
C LEU A 34 31.26 -4.01 34.47
N LEU A 35 29.98 -4.35 34.34
CA LEU A 35 29.33 -4.56 33.04
C LEU A 35 29.33 -3.29 32.18
N GLU A 36 29.01 -2.14 32.77
CA GLU A 36 29.07 -0.83 32.09
C GLU A 36 30.47 -0.56 31.53
N ILE A 37 31.52 -0.77 32.33
CA ILE A 37 32.92 -0.59 31.92
C ILE A 37 33.30 -1.54 30.77
N ILE A 38 32.92 -2.81 30.86
CA ILE A 38 33.24 -3.82 29.84
C ILE A 38 32.52 -3.51 28.52
N VAL A 39 31.25 -3.13 28.59
CA VAL A 39 30.46 -2.77 27.40
C VAL A 39 31.02 -1.52 26.74
N GLU A 40 31.37 -0.49 27.52
CA GLU A 40 32.02 0.72 27.00
C GLU A 40 33.38 0.41 26.34
N ALA A 41 34.21 -0.40 27.01
CA ALA A 41 35.51 -0.80 26.47
C ALA A 41 35.37 -1.65 25.19
N PHE A 42 34.38 -2.54 25.15
CA PHE A 42 34.07 -3.36 23.98
C PHE A 42 33.65 -2.50 22.78
N LEU A 43 32.74 -1.55 22.99
CA LEU A 43 32.26 -0.64 21.93
C LEU A 43 33.33 0.36 21.47
N LYS A 44 34.27 0.75 22.33
CA LYS A 44 35.45 1.54 21.92
C LYS A 44 36.40 0.74 21.04
N ARG A 45 36.56 -0.56 21.30
CA ARG A 45 37.45 -1.46 20.55
C ARG A 45 36.82 -1.93 19.24
N ILE A 46 35.51 -2.13 19.24
CA ILE A 46 34.72 -2.54 18.07
C ILE A 46 33.61 -1.49 17.90
N PRO A 47 33.93 -0.31 17.34
CA PRO A 47 32.90 0.66 17.05
C PRO A 47 31.89 -0.01 16.12
N PRO A 48 30.57 0.11 16.39
CA PRO A 48 29.58 -0.37 15.44
C PRO A 48 29.88 0.33 14.11
N THR A 49 30.17 -0.43 13.07
CA THR A 49 30.24 0.12 11.72
C THR A 49 28.91 0.81 11.49
N PRO A 50 28.89 2.11 11.13
CA PRO A 50 27.65 2.75 10.73
C PRO A 50 27.11 1.92 9.57
N MET A 51 26.08 1.12 9.83
CA MET A 51 25.27 0.61 8.74
C MET A 51 24.73 1.87 8.06
N PRO A 52 24.91 2.03 6.74
CA PRO A 52 24.14 3.02 6.03
C PRO A 52 22.69 2.82 6.46
N GLU A 53 21.98 3.91 6.79
CA GLU A 53 20.53 3.87 6.86
C GLU A 53 20.05 3.05 5.66
N PRO A 54 19.15 2.06 5.87
CA PRO A 54 18.71 1.23 4.76
C PRO A 54 18.27 2.17 3.66
N ALA A 55 19.02 2.17 2.54
CA ALA A 55 18.59 2.86 1.34
C ALA A 55 17.16 2.37 1.08
N PRO A 56 16.22 3.27 0.69
CA PRO A 56 14.86 2.87 0.42
C PRO A 56 14.93 1.64 -0.47
N GLU A 57 14.37 0.52 0.01
CA GLU A 57 14.44 -0.76 -0.67
C GLU A 57 14.09 -0.51 -2.14
N SER A 58 15.01 -0.84 -3.06
CA SER A 58 14.76 -0.57 -4.46
C SER A 58 13.50 -1.34 -4.86
N GLU A 59 12.44 -0.60 -5.18
CA GLU A 59 11.10 -1.13 -5.52
C GLU A 59 11.12 -2.18 -6.64
N GLY A 60 12.25 -2.31 -7.37
CA GLY A 60 12.38 -3.12 -8.56
C GLY A 60 12.68 -4.61 -8.37
N VAL A 61 13.31 -5.04 -7.27
CA VAL A 61 13.75 -6.45 -7.14
C VAL A 61 13.10 -7.14 -5.93
N LYS A 62 12.11 -7.99 -6.21
CA LYS A 62 11.46 -8.86 -5.23
C LYS A 62 12.47 -9.90 -4.70
N THR A 63 13.13 -9.58 -3.60
CA THR A 63 14.19 -10.42 -3.00
C THR A 63 13.73 -11.28 -1.83
N LYS A 64 12.52 -11.03 -1.29
CA LYS A 64 11.99 -11.70 -0.09
C LYS A 64 10.75 -12.53 -0.42
N ASP A 65 10.68 -13.77 0.05
CA ASP A 65 9.50 -14.65 -0.06
C ASP A 65 8.85 -14.91 1.30
N VAL A 66 7.52 -15.07 1.29
CA VAL A 66 6.74 -15.52 2.45
C VAL A 66 5.99 -16.79 2.06
N ARG A 67 6.27 -17.90 2.76
CA ARG A 67 5.58 -19.18 2.56
C ARG A 67 4.52 -19.40 3.63
N VAL A 68 3.26 -19.54 3.19
CA VAL A 68 2.10 -19.76 4.07
C VAL A 68 1.46 -21.11 3.74
N ARG A 69 1.17 -21.91 4.76
CA ARG A 69 0.37 -23.14 4.61
C ARG A 69 -1.11 -22.80 4.76
N LEU A 70 -1.91 -23.18 3.77
CA LEU A 70 -3.35 -22.93 3.75
C LEU A 70 -4.11 -24.25 3.92
N ALA A 71 -5.25 -24.18 4.61
CA ALA A 71 -6.23 -25.26 4.57
C ALA A 71 -6.71 -25.50 3.12
N PRO A 72 -7.05 -26.74 2.73
CA PRO A 72 -7.41 -27.06 1.35
C PRO A 72 -8.53 -26.18 0.78
N PHE A 73 -9.54 -25.84 1.58
CA PHE A 73 -10.64 -24.98 1.14
C PHE A 73 -10.17 -23.56 0.81
N LYS A 74 -9.29 -22.97 1.64
CA LYS A 74 -8.74 -21.62 1.42
C LYS A 74 -7.85 -21.58 0.18
N TYR A 75 -7.12 -22.66 -0.06
CA TYR A 75 -6.28 -22.77 -1.25
C TYR A 75 -7.11 -22.79 -2.54
N ARG A 76 -8.20 -23.56 -2.58
CA ARG A 76 -9.14 -23.58 -3.71
C ARG A 76 -9.80 -22.23 -3.92
N GLU A 77 -10.19 -21.56 -2.84
CA GLU A 77 -10.83 -20.24 -2.95
C GLU A 77 -9.84 -19.17 -3.44
N LEU A 78 -8.59 -19.22 -3.00
CA LEU A 78 -7.52 -18.36 -3.53
C LEU A 78 -7.32 -18.57 -5.04
N GLU A 79 -7.32 -19.83 -5.48
CA GLU A 79 -7.22 -20.16 -6.91
C GLU A 79 -8.41 -19.59 -7.70
N ARG A 80 -9.64 -19.80 -7.22
CA ARG A 80 -10.86 -19.25 -7.83
C ARG A 80 -10.79 -17.73 -7.96
N LEU A 81 -10.42 -17.03 -6.88
CA LEU A 81 -10.34 -15.56 -6.84
C LEU A 81 -9.25 -14.99 -7.76
N ALA A 82 -8.11 -15.68 -7.85
CA ALA A 82 -7.02 -15.29 -8.74
C ALA A 82 -7.39 -15.52 -10.21
N SER A 83 -8.02 -16.66 -10.53
CA SER A 83 -8.47 -16.98 -11.89
C SER A 83 -9.52 -16.01 -12.42
N LEU A 84 -10.45 -15.54 -11.58
CA LEU A 84 -11.42 -14.51 -11.95
C LEU A 84 -10.79 -13.19 -12.41
N ARG A 85 -9.53 -12.93 -12.05
CA ARG A 85 -8.78 -11.72 -12.39
C ARG A 85 -7.63 -11.99 -13.36
N HIS A 86 -7.56 -13.21 -13.92
CA HIS A 86 -6.46 -13.64 -14.79
C HIS A 86 -5.07 -13.50 -14.14
N TRP A 87 -5.00 -13.65 -12.81
CA TRP A 87 -3.77 -13.53 -12.04
C TRP A 87 -3.29 -14.87 -11.50
N SER A 88 -1.99 -14.95 -11.20
CA SER A 88 -1.46 -16.03 -10.38
C SER A 88 -1.92 -15.87 -8.93
N ARG A 89 -1.99 -16.98 -8.18
CA ARG A 89 -2.30 -16.97 -6.74
C ARG A 89 -1.33 -16.08 -5.94
N SER A 90 -0.04 -16.11 -6.29
CA SER A 90 0.98 -15.27 -5.66
C SER A 90 0.78 -13.80 -5.98
N THR A 91 0.42 -13.47 -7.22
CA THR A 91 0.07 -12.10 -7.64
C THR A 91 -1.15 -11.60 -6.87
N TYR A 92 -2.19 -12.43 -6.77
CA TYR A 92 -3.40 -12.09 -6.02
C TYR A 92 -3.09 -11.81 -4.54
N LEU A 93 -2.29 -12.64 -3.87
CA LEU A 93 -1.89 -12.40 -2.47
C LEU A 93 -1.01 -11.15 -2.30
N ALA A 94 -0.07 -10.93 -3.23
CA ALA A 94 0.78 -9.73 -3.20
C ALA A 94 -0.06 -8.46 -3.35
N TYR A 95 -1.03 -8.46 -4.26
CA TYR A 95 -1.96 -7.34 -4.42
C TYR A 95 -2.93 -7.22 -3.28
N LEU A 96 -3.42 -8.31 -2.70
CA LEU A 96 -4.25 -8.25 -1.49
C LEU A 96 -3.52 -7.57 -0.33
N LEU A 97 -2.24 -7.91 -0.12
CA LEU A 97 -1.39 -7.28 0.88
C LEU A 97 -1.19 -5.79 0.57
N ASP A 98 -0.85 -5.48 -0.67
CA ASP A 98 -0.61 -4.11 -1.11
C ASP A 98 -1.86 -3.22 -1.00
N VAL A 99 -3.04 -3.74 -1.33
CA VAL A 99 -4.34 -3.06 -1.12
C VAL A 99 -4.58 -2.82 0.37
N HIS A 100 -4.26 -3.78 1.24
CA HIS A 100 -4.37 -3.60 2.69
C HIS A 100 -3.39 -2.57 3.24
N LEU A 101 -2.19 -2.45 2.66
CA LEU A 101 -1.18 -1.49 3.09
C LEU A 101 -1.50 -0.07 2.63
N ASN A 102 -1.94 0.09 1.38
CA ASN A 102 -2.10 1.40 0.75
C ASN A 102 -3.55 1.92 0.78
N GLY A 103 -4.53 1.06 1.11
CA GLY A 103 -5.95 1.42 1.08
C GLY A 103 -6.50 1.70 -0.32
N GLN A 104 -5.73 1.39 -1.37
CA GLN A 104 -6.11 1.65 -2.75
C GLN A 104 -6.42 0.33 -3.48
N PRO A 105 -7.59 0.22 -4.14
CA PRO A 105 -7.95 -0.97 -4.89
C PRO A 105 -7.02 -1.14 -6.10
N ARG A 106 -6.64 -2.39 -6.40
CA ARG A 106 -5.94 -2.72 -7.66
C ARG A 106 -6.94 -3.12 -8.73
N LEU A 107 -6.83 -2.47 -9.89
CA LEU A 107 -7.58 -2.80 -11.09
C LEU A 107 -6.82 -3.88 -11.89
N THR A 108 -7.57 -4.77 -12.53
CA THR A 108 -7.03 -5.67 -13.56
C THR A 108 -6.73 -4.90 -14.85
N ASP A 109 -5.97 -5.52 -15.75
CA ASP A 109 -5.68 -4.93 -17.06
C ASP A 109 -6.95 -4.70 -17.87
N ASP A 110 -7.90 -5.63 -17.80
CA ASP A 110 -9.23 -5.52 -18.44
C ASP A 110 -10.04 -4.37 -17.85
N GLU A 111 -10.05 -4.21 -16.51
CA GLU A 111 -10.72 -3.10 -15.84
C GLU A 111 -10.10 -1.75 -16.21
N LEU A 112 -8.76 -1.69 -16.28
CA LEU A 112 -8.05 -0.49 -16.69
C LEU A 112 -8.31 -0.14 -18.15
N GLN A 113 -8.38 -1.15 -19.02
CA GLN A 113 -8.71 -0.96 -20.43
C GLN A 113 -10.15 -0.46 -20.61
N ALA A 114 -11.12 -1.07 -19.93
CA ALA A 114 -12.50 -0.61 -19.92
C ALA A 114 -12.61 0.85 -19.41
N LEU A 115 -11.84 1.21 -18.39
CA LEU A 115 -11.79 2.58 -17.87
C LEU A 115 -11.19 3.57 -18.89
N ARG A 116 -10.13 3.18 -19.60
CA ARG A 116 -9.53 3.99 -20.67
C ARG A 116 -10.53 4.23 -21.80
N GLU A 117 -11.24 3.20 -22.22
CA GLU A 117 -12.27 3.28 -23.26
C GLU A 117 -13.41 4.21 -22.85
N ALA A 118 -13.93 4.06 -21.63
CA ALA A 118 -14.95 4.96 -21.08
C ALA A 118 -14.46 6.42 -21.03
N THR A 119 -13.21 6.65 -20.62
CA THR A 119 -12.61 7.98 -20.56
C THR A 119 -12.43 8.59 -21.95
N ALA A 120 -12.05 7.79 -22.95
CA ALA A 120 -11.93 8.21 -24.33
C ALA A 120 -13.29 8.59 -24.94
N GLN A 121 -14.33 7.81 -24.65
CA GLN A 121 -15.70 8.13 -25.06
C GLN A 121 -16.18 9.43 -24.43
N LEU A 122 -15.97 9.62 -23.11
CA LEU A 122 -16.29 10.88 -22.43
C LEU A 122 -15.57 12.09 -23.03
N SER A 123 -14.29 11.91 -23.40
CA SER A 123 -13.51 12.95 -24.07
C SER A 123 -14.06 13.30 -25.46
N ALA A 124 -14.53 12.30 -26.22
CA ALA A 124 -15.20 12.51 -27.49
C ALA A 124 -16.52 13.27 -27.32
N VAL A 125 -17.32 12.91 -26.31
CA VAL A 125 -18.56 13.63 -25.97
C VAL A 125 -18.25 15.09 -25.61
N GLY A 126 -17.24 15.33 -24.77
CA GLY A 126 -16.82 16.69 -24.40
C GLY A 126 -16.39 17.55 -25.59
N ARG A 127 -15.72 16.96 -26.59
CA ARG A 127 -15.37 17.66 -27.84
C ARG A 127 -16.62 18.06 -28.63
N ASN A 128 -17.59 17.16 -28.74
CA ASN A 128 -18.85 17.46 -29.45
C ASN A 128 -19.63 18.57 -28.73
N VAL A 129 -19.69 18.57 -27.39
CA VAL A 129 -20.26 19.67 -26.60
C VAL A 129 -19.60 21.01 -26.95
N ASN A 130 -18.26 21.03 -26.96
CA ASN A 130 -17.50 22.25 -27.20
C ASN A 130 -17.70 22.78 -28.63
N GLN A 131 -17.85 21.89 -29.61
CA GLN A 131 -18.16 22.26 -30.99
C GLN A 131 -19.56 22.88 -31.11
N ILE A 132 -20.56 22.27 -30.45
CA ILE A 132 -21.93 22.81 -30.43
C ILE A 132 -21.95 24.19 -29.76
N ALA A 133 -21.23 24.36 -28.63
CA ALA A 133 -21.11 25.65 -27.95
C ALA A 133 -20.47 26.73 -28.83
N ARG A 134 -19.44 26.38 -29.62
CA ARG A 134 -18.81 27.32 -30.57
C ARG A 134 -19.75 27.70 -31.73
N ALA A 135 -20.43 26.71 -32.32
CA ALA A 135 -21.39 26.95 -33.39
C ALA A 135 -22.55 27.85 -32.91
N LEU A 136 -22.99 27.62 -31.68
CA LEU A 136 -24.00 28.43 -30.99
C LEU A 136 -23.63 29.89 -30.81
N ASN A 137 -22.38 30.18 -30.46
CA ASN A 137 -21.88 31.55 -30.37
C ASN A 137 -21.82 32.26 -31.74
N THR A 138 -22.09 31.56 -32.85
CA THR A 138 -21.92 32.07 -34.22
C THR A 138 -23.27 32.33 -34.93
N SER A 139 -24.39 31.75 -34.50
CA SER A 139 -25.71 31.95 -35.15
C SER A 139 -26.89 31.76 -34.18
N LEU A 140 -27.61 32.84 -33.86
CA LEU A 140 -28.66 32.87 -32.82
C LEU A 140 -30.04 32.36 -33.27
N ASP A 141 -30.43 32.51 -34.55
CA ASP A 141 -31.86 32.52 -34.92
C ASP A 141 -32.52 31.18 -35.28
N GLU A 142 -31.78 30.14 -35.71
CA GLU A 142 -32.35 28.82 -36.07
C GLU A 142 -32.11 27.73 -35.01
N ALA A 143 -31.37 28.07 -33.96
CA ALA A 143 -30.68 27.16 -33.06
C ALA A 143 -31.53 26.71 -31.84
N GLU A 144 -32.40 27.58 -31.34
CA GLU A 144 -32.93 27.48 -29.97
C GLU A 144 -33.84 26.27 -29.69
N LYS A 145 -34.59 25.75 -30.67
CA LYS A 145 -35.56 24.66 -30.44
C LYS A 145 -35.02 23.24 -30.65
N ALA A 146 -34.02 23.06 -31.52
CA ALA A 146 -33.39 21.74 -31.75
C ALA A 146 -32.29 21.42 -30.72
N GLN A 147 -31.75 22.44 -30.03
CA GLN A 147 -30.57 22.32 -29.18
C GLN A 147 -30.83 21.89 -27.73
N ALA A 148 -31.90 22.36 -27.08
CA ALA A 148 -32.16 22.04 -25.67
C ALA A 148 -32.39 20.52 -25.42
N LEU A 149 -33.06 19.83 -26.35
CA LEU A 149 -33.25 18.37 -26.32
C LEU A 149 -31.95 17.58 -26.50
N ASN A 150 -31.01 18.10 -27.30
CA ASN A 150 -29.72 17.45 -27.57
C ASN A 150 -28.78 17.55 -26.36
N PHE A 151 -28.73 18.70 -25.69
CA PHE A 151 -27.91 18.88 -24.48
C PHE A 151 -28.41 18.05 -23.29
N GLN A 152 -29.72 17.94 -23.08
CA GLN A 152 -30.27 17.07 -22.03
C GLN A 152 -30.03 15.59 -22.30
N HIS A 153 -30.05 15.17 -23.58
CA HIS A 153 -29.72 13.80 -23.95
C HIS A 153 -28.23 13.50 -23.73
N LEU A 154 -27.36 14.44 -24.11
CA LEU A 154 -25.91 14.29 -23.95
C LEU A 154 -25.48 14.28 -22.48
N LYS A 155 -26.07 15.15 -21.65
CA LYS A 155 -25.84 15.15 -20.20
C LYS A 155 -26.26 13.81 -19.58
N ARG A 156 -27.41 13.25 -19.99
CA ARG A 156 -27.85 11.92 -19.53
C ARG A 156 -26.87 10.81 -19.90
N LEU A 157 -26.30 10.84 -21.11
CA LEU A 157 -25.27 9.88 -21.53
C LEU A 157 -24.00 10.00 -20.67
N ILE A 158 -23.53 11.22 -20.40
CA ILE A 158 -22.36 11.46 -19.54
C ILE A 158 -22.62 10.97 -18.11
N ASP A 159 -23.78 11.29 -17.55
CA ASP A 159 -24.16 10.89 -16.19
C ASP A 159 -24.28 9.36 -16.08
N LEU A 160 -24.84 8.70 -17.11
CA LEU A 160 -24.92 7.24 -17.18
C LEU A 160 -23.54 6.59 -17.19
N GLU A 161 -22.63 7.06 -18.04
CA GLU A 161 -21.27 6.51 -18.11
C GLU A 161 -20.47 6.79 -16.83
N ARG A 162 -20.66 7.96 -16.21
CA ARG A 162 -20.10 8.26 -14.89
C ARG A 162 -20.58 7.26 -13.83
N GLU A 163 -21.88 6.95 -13.81
CA GLU A 163 -22.41 5.98 -12.85
C GLU A 163 -21.93 4.55 -13.12
N ARG A 164 -21.73 4.15 -14.38
CA ARG A 164 -21.11 2.86 -14.73
C ARG A 164 -19.68 2.77 -14.21
N VAL A 165 -18.86 3.80 -14.43
CA VAL A 165 -17.48 3.85 -13.92
C VAL A 165 -17.48 3.77 -12.39
N LYS A 166 -18.30 4.57 -11.71
CA LYS A 166 -18.42 4.50 -10.25
C LYS A 166 -18.89 3.12 -9.75
N ALA A 167 -19.76 2.44 -10.49
CA ALA A 167 -20.23 1.11 -10.12
C ALA A 167 -19.10 0.07 -10.21
N VAL A 168 -18.26 0.15 -11.24
CA VAL A 168 -17.06 -0.70 -11.39
C VAL A 168 -16.10 -0.47 -10.23
N PHE A 169 -15.80 0.80 -9.90
CA PHE A 169 -14.94 1.13 -8.75
C PHE A 169 -15.51 0.62 -7.42
N ARG A 170 -16.80 0.85 -7.16
CA ARG A 170 -17.47 0.36 -5.94
C ARG A 170 -17.45 -1.16 -5.84
N ALA A 171 -17.68 -1.86 -6.95
CA ALA A 171 -17.63 -3.32 -7.00
C ALA A 171 -16.21 -3.84 -6.73
N ASN A 172 -15.20 -3.19 -7.31
CA ASN A 172 -13.80 -3.53 -7.11
C ASN A 172 -13.37 -3.29 -5.64
N LEU A 173 -13.70 -2.14 -5.07
CA LEU A 173 -13.45 -1.82 -3.64
C LEU A 173 -14.11 -2.81 -2.69
N LYS A 174 -15.40 -3.12 -2.92
CA LYS A 174 -16.13 -4.14 -2.16
C LYS A 174 -15.45 -5.51 -2.25
N SER A 175 -14.92 -5.85 -3.42
CA SER A 175 -14.22 -7.13 -3.62
C SER A 175 -12.92 -7.24 -2.81
N TRP A 176 -12.32 -6.11 -2.45
CA TRP A 176 -11.12 -6.04 -1.60
C TRP A 176 -11.42 -5.86 -0.11
N GLY A 177 -12.69 -5.65 0.27
CA GLY A 177 -13.07 -5.34 1.64
C GLY A 177 -12.69 -3.92 2.10
N VAL A 178 -12.35 -3.04 1.14
CA VAL A 178 -12.04 -1.63 1.40
C VAL A 178 -13.29 -0.81 1.10
N THR A 179 -13.71 0.05 2.02
CA THR A 179 -14.77 1.03 1.76
C THR A 179 -14.17 2.26 1.08
N ASP A 180 -14.88 2.83 0.10
CA ASP A 180 -14.56 4.16 -0.45
C ASP A 180 -14.30 5.11 0.74
N GLY A 181 -13.07 5.60 0.86
CA GLY A 181 -12.68 6.51 1.93
C GLY A 181 -13.47 7.81 1.81
N GLN A 182 -14.62 7.88 2.47
CA GLN A 182 -15.22 9.13 2.89
C GLN A 182 -14.80 9.40 4.33
N GLN A 183 -13.77 10.24 4.47
CA GLN A 183 -13.64 11.19 5.58
C GLN A 183 -13.60 12.58 4.97
#